data_AF-A0A7X0JS17-F1
#
_entry.id   AF-A0A7X0JS17-F1
#
_cell.length_a   1.000
_cell.length_b   1.000
_cell.length_c   1.000
_cell.angle_alpha   90.00
_cell.angle_beta   90.00
_cell.angle_gamma   90.00
#
_symmetry.space_group_name_H-M   'P 1'
#
loop_
_entity.id
_entity.type
_entity.pdbx_description
1 polymer ?
#
loop_
_entity_poly.entity_id
_entity_poly.type
_entity_poly.pdbx_seq_one_letter_code
_entity_poly.pdbx_strand_id
1 'polypeptide(L)'
;MEYTLIKLLHIGALIMWLGPPLGAWLMLRQARASCQDETRLFEQYRLFYRLIALEHIALAFLLGSGLWMASEYSLWSAPWLQQKLILVFAVLLPIELLDIILANVLLPHIHQRQYEGETLKPWQRAMQNFYHGPFTNFAVFVIPILTLSIMYLAVGKQALF
;
A
#
# COMPACT_ATOMS: atom_id res chain seq x y z
N MET A 1 7.83 5.69 28.66
CA MET A 1 8.84 5.43 27.59
C MET A 1 8.30 4.49 26.53
N GLU A 2 7.62 3.41 26.91
CA GLU A 2 7.03 2.44 25.97
C GLU A 2 6.07 3.07 24.95
N TYR A 3 5.16 3.94 25.38
CA TYR A 3 4.22 4.61 24.48
C TYR A 3 4.90 5.52 23.43
N THR A 4 5.98 6.21 23.79
CA THR A 4 6.76 7.04 22.85
C THR A 4 7.46 6.18 21.80
N LEU A 5 7.98 5.02 22.20
CA LEU A 5 8.61 4.06 21.29
C LEU A 5 7.60 3.48 20.30
N ILE A 6 6.40 3.09 20.77
CA ILE A 6 5.34 2.58 19.89
C ILE A 6 4.91 3.65 18.88
N LYS A 7 4.79 4.91 19.30
CA LYS A 7 4.52 6.03 18.38
C LYS A 7 5.60 6.20 17.32
N LEU A 8 6.87 6.13 17.73
CA LEU A 8 7.99 6.22 16.79
C LEU A 8 7.92 5.09 15.77
N LEU A 9 7.68 3.87 16.22
CA LEU A 9 7.51 2.70 15.35
C LEU A 9 6.31 2.89 14.41
N HIS A 10 5.17 3.37 14.92
CA HIS A 10 3.97 3.62 14.12
C HIS A 10 4.20 4.67 13.02
N ILE A 11 4.87 5.78 13.35
CA ILE A 11 5.20 6.83 12.37
C ILE A 11 6.25 6.32 11.37
N GLY A 12 7.26 5.58 11.83
CA GLY A 12 8.23 4.95 10.95
C GLY A 12 7.59 3.97 9.98
N ALA A 13 6.67 3.14 10.46
CA ALA A 13 5.88 2.22 9.65
C ALA A 13 4.99 2.98 8.64
N LEU A 14 4.37 4.09 9.04
CA LEU A 14 3.59 4.93 8.14
C LEU A 14 4.43 5.49 6.98
N ILE A 15 5.62 6.00 7.28
CA ILE A 15 6.55 6.53 6.27
C ILE A 15 7.02 5.42 5.33
N MET A 16 7.36 4.26 5.88
CA MET A 16 7.80 3.09 5.11
C MET A 16 6.70 2.45 4.28
N TRP A 17 5.44 2.56 4.71
CA TRP A 17 4.28 2.12 3.95
C TRP A 17 3.98 3.08 2.79
N LEU A 18 4.04 4.40 2.98
CA LEU A 18 3.70 5.36 1.91
C LEU A 18 4.82 5.66 0.92
N GLY A 19 6.06 5.82 1.39
CA GLY A 19 7.15 6.40 0.61
C GLY A 19 7.70 5.47 -0.48
N PRO A 20 8.26 4.31 -0.10
CA PRO A 20 8.88 3.37 -1.04
C PRO A 20 7.99 2.94 -2.22
N PRO A 21 6.69 2.61 -2.06
CA PRO A 21 5.82 2.18 -3.16
C PRO A 21 5.62 3.26 -4.22
N LEU A 22 5.41 4.50 -3.79
CA LEU A 22 5.24 5.63 -4.70
C LEU A 22 6.51 5.84 -5.53
N GLY A 23 7.68 5.79 -4.87
CA GLY A 23 8.97 5.86 -5.55
C GLY A 23 9.19 4.71 -6.53
N ALA A 24 8.90 3.48 -6.10
CA ALA A 24 9.02 2.28 -6.92
C ALA A 24 8.12 2.34 -8.16
N TRP A 25 6.89 2.83 -8.01
CA TRP A 25 5.96 3.00 -9.11
C TRP A 25 6.44 4.05 -10.13
N LEU A 26 6.95 5.19 -9.67
CA LEU A 26 7.52 6.22 -10.54
C LEU A 26 8.73 5.68 -11.32
N MET A 27 9.63 4.96 -10.64
CA MET A 27 10.78 4.31 -11.27
C MET A 27 10.34 3.29 -12.33
N LEU A 28 9.36 2.44 -12.02
CA LEU A 28 8.84 1.46 -12.98
C LEU A 28 8.19 2.13 -14.19
N ARG A 29 7.42 3.21 -13.97
CA ARG A 29 6.80 3.98 -15.05
C ARG A 29 7.85 4.61 -15.98
N GLN A 30 8.91 5.17 -15.41
CA GLN A 30 10.03 5.71 -16.19
C GLN A 30 10.77 4.59 -16.94
N ALA A 31 11.05 3.47 -16.29
CA ALA A 31 11.71 2.32 -16.91
C ALA A 31 10.92 1.79 -18.11
N ARG A 32 9.59 1.69 -18.03
CA ARG A 32 8.74 1.29 -19.17
C ARG A 32 8.80 2.26 -20.35
N ALA A 33 8.94 3.56 -20.06
CA ALA A 33 8.99 4.58 -21.11
C ALA A 33 10.37 4.65 -21.80
N SER A 34 11.45 4.35 -21.07
CA SER A 34 12.82 4.58 -21.54
C SER A 34 13.60 3.31 -21.88
N CYS A 35 13.21 2.14 -21.39
CA CYS A 35 14.00 0.92 -21.53
C CYS A 35 13.55 0.09 -22.75
N GLN A 36 14.46 -0.12 -23.70
CA GLN A 36 14.28 -1.01 -24.84
C GLN A 36 14.71 -2.45 -24.55
N ASP A 37 15.42 -2.66 -23.43
CA ASP A 37 15.97 -3.95 -23.00
C ASP A 37 14.98 -4.66 -22.07
N GLU A 38 14.35 -5.72 -22.57
CA GLU A 38 13.35 -6.49 -21.83
C GLU A 38 13.92 -7.14 -20.55
N THR A 39 15.19 -7.56 -20.56
CA THR A 39 15.84 -8.17 -19.39
C THR A 39 16.02 -7.14 -18.28
N ARG A 40 16.46 -5.92 -18.63
CA ARG A 40 16.57 -4.82 -17.65
C ARG A 40 15.21 -4.42 -17.10
N LEU A 41 14.19 -4.36 -17.95
CA LEU A 41 12.83 -4.05 -17.51
C LEU A 41 12.31 -5.11 -16.54
N PHE A 42 12.57 -6.40 -16.79
CA PHE A 42 12.20 -7.50 -15.88
C PHE A 42 12.84 -7.37 -14.50
N GLU A 43 14.12 -7.01 -14.41
CA GLU A 43 14.78 -6.77 -13.11
C GLU A 43 14.16 -5.57 -12.36
N GLN A 44 13.73 -4.52 -13.07
CA GLN A 44 13.00 -3.40 -12.46
C GLN A 44 11.65 -3.85 -11.89
N TYR A 45 10.91 -4.72 -12.59
CA TYR A 45 9.70 -5.34 -12.04
C TYR A 45 10.00 -6.16 -10.79
N ARG A 46 11.09 -6.94 -10.78
CA ARG A 46 11.46 -7.75 -9.61
C ARG A 46 11.78 -6.88 -8.40
N LEU A 47 12.48 -5.76 -8.61
CA LEU A 47 12.73 -4.77 -7.56
C LEU A 47 11.43 -4.12 -7.09
N PHE A 48 10.55 -3.73 -8.01
CA PHE A 48 9.24 -3.17 -7.71
C PHE A 48 8.44 -4.09 -6.77
N TYR A 49 8.28 -5.38 -7.13
CA TYR A 49 7.53 -6.32 -6.28
C TYR A 49 8.15 -6.54 -4.90
N ARG A 50 9.48 -6.46 -4.77
CA ARG A 50 10.15 -6.51 -3.46
C ARG A 50 9.85 -5.28 -2.61
N LEU A 51 9.77 -4.10 -3.22
CA LEU A 51 9.42 -2.87 -2.51
C LEU A 51 7.96 -2.87 -2.06
N ILE A 52 7.04 -3.39 -2.90
CA ILE A 52 5.63 -3.59 -2.51
C ILE A 52 5.51 -4.62 -1.37
N ALA A 53 6.31 -5.70 -1.39
CA ALA A 53 6.35 -6.63 -0.26
C ALA A 53 6.82 -5.97 1.05
N LEU A 54 7.80 -5.06 0.98
CA LEU A 54 8.27 -4.30 2.14
C LEU A 54 7.18 -3.35 2.68
N GLU A 55 6.43 -2.72 1.78
CA GLU A 55 5.26 -1.90 2.13
C GLU A 55 4.23 -2.71 2.92
N HIS A 56 3.87 -3.91 2.48
CA HIS A 56 2.88 -4.73 3.20
C HIS A 56 3.36 -5.14 4.60
N ILE A 57 4.66 -5.37 4.75
CA ILE A 57 5.26 -5.58 6.07
C ILE A 57 5.11 -4.32 6.91
N ALA A 58 5.42 -3.14 6.35
CA ALA A 58 5.25 -1.86 7.02
C ALA A 58 3.78 -1.60 7.40
N LEU A 59 2.81 -1.95 6.53
CA LEU A 59 1.38 -1.91 6.82
C LEU A 59 1.01 -2.80 8.02
N ALA A 60 1.53 -4.03 8.07
CA ALA A 60 1.28 -4.93 9.19
C ALA A 60 1.78 -4.33 10.52
N PHE A 61 2.98 -3.74 10.52
CA PHE A 61 3.50 -3.00 11.68
C PHE A 61 2.66 -1.76 12.01
N LEU A 62 2.20 -1.02 11.00
CA LEU A 62 1.36 0.17 11.16
C LEU A 62 0.01 -0.20 11.82
N LEU A 63 -0.65 -1.24 11.33
CA LEU A 63 -1.92 -1.73 11.87
C LEU A 63 -1.74 -2.29 13.28
N GLY A 64 -0.70 -3.12 13.49
CA GLY A 64 -0.42 -3.72 14.81
C GLY A 64 -0.13 -2.66 15.87
N SER A 65 0.76 -1.72 15.57
CA SER A 65 1.07 -0.60 16.48
C SER A 65 -0.11 0.36 16.68
N GLY A 66 -0.93 0.58 15.64
CA GLY A 66 -2.13 1.40 15.71
C GLY A 66 -3.20 0.78 16.60
N LEU A 67 -3.44 -0.54 16.47
CA LEU A 67 -4.36 -1.30 17.31
C LEU A 67 -3.90 -1.34 18.77
N TRP A 68 -2.59 -1.50 19.00
CA TRP A 68 -2.04 -1.41 20.36
C TRP A 68 -2.34 -0.03 20.96
N MET A 69 -2.01 1.06 20.29
CA MET A 69 -2.32 2.39 20.82
C MET A 69 -3.84 2.63 20.99
N ALA A 70 -4.67 2.03 20.14
CA ALA A 70 -6.12 2.13 20.26
C ALA A 70 -6.66 1.37 21.50
N SER A 71 -6.06 0.24 21.87
CA SER A 71 -6.47 -0.53 23.05
C SER A 71 -6.23 0.26 24.34
N GLU A 72 -5.13 1.02 24.42
CA GLU A 72 -4.87 1.92 25.55
C GLU A 72 -5.92 3.03 25.72
N TYR A 73 -6.55 3.45 24.61
CA TYR A 73 -7.64 4.43 24.60
C TYR A 73 -9.03 3.78 24.66
N SER A 74 -9.12 2.51 25.05
CA SER A 74 -10.38 1.77 25.11
C SER A 74 -11.13 1.76 23.76
N LEU A 75 -10.43 1.49 22.65
CA LEU A 75 -10.87 1.19 21.25
C LEU A 75 -12.07 1.96 20.67
N TRP A 76 -13.22 1.92 21.35
CA TRP A 76 -14.49 2.50 20.97
C TRP A 76 -14.96 3.64 21.88
N SER A 77 -14.15 4.11 22.83
CA SER A 77 -14.58 5.14 23.79
C SER A 77 -14.73 6.54 23.18
N ALA A 78 -13.96 6.85 22.13
CA ALA A 78 -13.87 8.21 21.59
C ALA A 78 -14.34 8.27 20.12
N PRO A 79 -15.26 9.17 19.74
CA PRO A 79 -15.79 9.25 18.38
C PRO A 79 -14.73 9.42 17.28
N TRP A 80 -13.69 10.23 17.52
CA TRP A 80 -12.58 10.40 16.58
C TRP A 80 -11.81 9.09 16.33
N LEU A 81 -11.69 8.24 17.36
CA LEU A 81 -11.01 6.96 17.27
C LEU A 81 -11.87 5.96 16.50
N GLN A 82 -13.19 5.95 16.74
CA GLN A 82 -14.13 5.12 15.98
C GLN A 82 -14.07 5.44 14.48
N GLN A 83 -14.16 6.73 14.13
CA GLN A 83 -14.06 7.18 12.74
C GLN A 83 -12.71 6.81 12.13
N LYS A 84 -11.61 6.96 12.89
CA LYS A 84 -10.28 6.54 12.45
C LYS A 84 -10.22 5.04 12.15
N LEU A 85 -10.75 4.20 13.05
CA LEU A 85 -10.79 2.75 12.87
C LEU A 85 -11.69 2.34 11.70
N ILE A 86 -12.82 3.03 11.49
CA ILE A 86 -13.69 2.79 10.33
C ILE A 86 -12.94 3.11 9.02
N LEU A 87 -12.27 4.27 8.93
CA LEU A 87 -11.47 4.62 7.75
C LEU A 87 -10.37 3.58 7.49
N VAL A 88 -9.72 3.09 8.54
CA VAL A 88 -8.67 2.07 8.41
C VAL A 88 -9.26 0.71 7.99
N PHE A 89 -10.25 0.18 8.69
CA PHE A 89 -10.72 -1.19 8.48
C PHE A 89 -11.73 -1.34 7.35
N ALA A 90 -12.57 -0.32 7.11
CA ALA A 90 -13.64 -0.39 6.10
C ALA A 90 -13.21 0.18 4.74
N VAL A 91 -12.15 1.01 4.70
CA VAL A 91 -11.71 1.66 3.45
C VAL A 91 -10.27 1.31 3.10
N LEU A 92 -9.31 1.62 3.99
CA LEU A 92 -7.89 1.41 3.73
C LEU A 92 -7.59 -0.09 3.55
N LEU A 93 -7.99 -0.91 4.52
CA LEU A 93 -7.65 -2.34 4.54
C LEU A 93 -8.19 -3.11 3.32
N PRO A 94 -9.42 -2.90 2.83
CA PRO A 94 -9.88 -3.52 1.59
C PRO A 94 -9.06 -3.13 0.36
N ILE A 95 -8.65 -1.86 0.25
CA ILE A 95 -7.81 -1.38 -0.86
C ILE A 95 -6.44 -2.09 -0.80
N GLU A 96 -5.82 -2.11 0.37
CA GLU A 96 -4.52 -2.77 0.58
C GLU A 96 -4.60 -4.29 0.37
N LEU A 97 -5.70 -4.93 0.77
CA LEU A 97 -5.87 -6.37 0.55
C LEU A 97 -5.95 -6.70 -0.94
N LEU A 98 -6.64 -5.86 -1.72
CA LEU A 98 -6.65 -5.99 -3.17
C LEU A 98 -5.26 -5.76 -3.76
N ASP A 99 -4.50 -4.80 -3.24
CA ASP A 99 -3.12 -4.56 -3.66
C ASP A 99 -2.23 -5.78 -3.38
N ILE A 100 -2.26 -6.35 -2.17
CA ILE A 100 -1.53 -7.57 -1.81
C ILE A 100 -1.83 -8.71 -2.78
N ILE A 101 -3.11 -8.95 -3.08
CA ILE A 101 -3.51 -10.03 -3.98
C ILE A 101 -3.00 -9.78 -5.40
N LEU A 102 -3.14 -8.55 -5.92
CA LEU A 102 -2.73 -8.24 -7.28
C LEU A 102 -1.20 -8.18 -7.41
N ALA A 103 -0.52 -7.44 -6.54
CA ALA A 103 0.89 -7.12 -6.61
C ALA A 103 1.81 -8.24 -6.14
N ASN A 104 1.45 -9.00 -5.10
CA ASN A 104 2.32 -10.05 -4.55
C ASN A 104 1.95 -11.45 -5.02
N VAL A 105 0.69 -11.69 -5.34
CA VAL A 105 0.23 -13.01 -5.79
C VAL A 105 0.11 -13.02 -7.30
N LEU A 106 -0.72 -12.18 -7.90
CA LEU A 106 -1.10 -12.40 -9.30
C LEU A 106 -0.03 -11.93 -10.32
N LEU A 107 0.42 -10.70 -10.20
CA LEU A 107 1.29 -10.07 -11.19
C LEU A 107 2.70 -10.67 -11.29
N PRO A 108 3.37 -11.08 -10.19
CA PRO A 108 4.68 -11.73 -10.29
C PRO A 108 4.62 -13.01 -11.12
N HIS A 109 3.56 -13.82 -10.95
CA HIS A 109 3.36 -15.03 -11.74
C HIS A 109 3.08 -14.74 -13.21
N ILE A 110 2.30 -13.70 -13.52
CA ILE A 110 2.04 -13.29 -14.91
C ILE A 110 3.33 -12.81 -15.57
N HIS A 111 4.11 -11.99 -14.88
CA HIS A 111 5.36 -11.44 -15.39
C HIS A 111 6.43 -12.52 -15.60
N GLN A 112 6.52 -13.50 -14.71
CA GLN A 112 7.44 -14.62 -14.87
C GLN A 112 7.10 -15.43 -16.13
N ARG A 113 5.83 -15.79 -16.34
CA ARG A 113 5.39 -16.52 -17.55
C ARG A 113 5.66 -15.75 -18.84
N GLN A 114 5.43 -14.44 -18.81
CA GLN A 114 5.73 -13.58 -19.95
C GLN A 114 7.23 -13.57 -20.27
N TYR A 115 8.10 -13.54 -19.26
CA TYR A 115 9.55 -13.62 -19.43
C TYR A 115 10.02 -14.99 -19.97
N GLU A 116 9.34 -16.07 -19.57
CA GLU A 116 9.57 -17.43 -20.08
C GLU A 116 9.07 -17.61 -21.54
N GLY A 117 8.51 -16.56 -22.15
CA GLY A 117 8.02 -16.57 -23.53
C GLY A 117 6.61 -17.14 -23.69
N GLU A 118 5.88 -17.39 -22.60
CA GLU A 118 4.50 -17.85 -22.67
C GLU A 118 3.56 -16.75 -23.18
N THR A 119 2.62 -17.13 -24.05
CA THR A 119 1.58 -16.21 -24.49
C THR A 119 0.56 -15.98 -23.37
N LEU A 120 0.48 -14.74 -22.89
CA LEU A 120 -0.47 -14.37 -21.85
C LEU A 120 -1.92 -14.53 -22.32
N LYS A 121 -2.74 -15.16 -21.47
CA LYS A 121 -4.19 -15.27 -21.66
C LYS A 121 -4.85 -13.88 -21.59
N PRO A 122 -6.00 -13.66 -22.26
CA PRO A 122 -6.68 -12.37 -22.27
C PRO A 122 -6.97 -11.81 -20.87
N TRP A 123 -7.36 -12.66 -19.92
CA TRP A 123 -7.63 -12.25 -18.55
C TRP A 123 -6.36 -11.78 -17.80
N GLN A 124 -5.20 -12.38 -18.07
CA GLN A 124 -3.93 -11.97 -17.44
C GLN A 124 -3.51 -10.57 -17.90
N ARG A 125 -3.67 -10.30 -19.21
CA ARG A 125 -3.46 -8.95 -19.77
C ARG A 125 -4.45 -7.94 -19.19
N ALA A 126 -5.72 -8.33 -19.07
CA ALA A 126 -6.74 -7.47 -18.46
C ALA A 126 -6.39 -7.12 -17.00
N MET A 127 -5.87 -8.08 -16.22
CA MET A 127 -5.44 -7.85 -14.83
C MET A 127 -4.21 -6.95 -14.73
N GLN A 128 -3.19 -7.16 -15.57
CA GLN A 128 -2.04 -6.24 -15.67
C GLN A 128 -2.48 -4.82 -16.01
N ASN A 129 -3.38 -4.67 -16.99
CA ASN A 129 -3.90 -3.36 -17.40
C ASN A 129 -4.76 -2.71 -16.32
N PHE A 130 -5.59 -3.50 -15.62
CA PHE A 130 -6.41 -3.01 -14.52
C PHE A 130 -5.55 -2.50 -13.36
N TYR A 131 -4.55 -3.29 -12.94
CA TYR A 131 -3.67 -2.92 -11.84
C TYR A 131 -2.89 -1.64 -12.17
N HIS A 132 -2.10 -1.65 -13.26
CA HIS A 132 -1.25 -0.50 -13.63
C HIS A 132 -2.00 0.71 -14.17
N GLY A 133 -3.31 0.60 -14.42
CA GLY A 133 -4.16 1.66 -14.92
C GLY A 133 -5.12 2.17 -13.84
N PRO A 134 -6.40 1.79 -13.89
CA PRO A 134 -7.43 2.36 -13.02
C PRO A 134 -7.16 2.15 -11.54
N PHE A 135 -6.68 0.97 -11.14
CA PHE A 135 -6.46 0.66 -9.72
C PHE A 135 -5.34 1.51 -9.12
N THR A 136 -4.13 1.51 -9.72
CA THR A 136 -3.05 2.35 -9.19
C THR A 136 -3.40 3.84 -9.27
N ASN A 137 -4.05 4.31 -10.33
CA ASN A 137 -4.48 5.71 -10.40
C ASN A 137 -5.45 6.06 -9.27
N PHE A 138 -6.44 5.20 -8.99
CA PHE A 138 -7.35 5.37 -7.87
C PHE A 138 -6.60 5.39 -6.53
N ALA A 139 -5.74 4.41 -6.29
CA ALA A 139 -4.98 4.28 -5.05
C ALA A 139 -4.07 5.50 -4.80
N VAL A 140 -3.35 5.98 -5.82
CA VAL A 140 -2.45 7.14 -5.75
C VAL A 140 -3.18 8.41 -5.30
N PHE A 141 -4.48 8.56 -5.59
CA PHE A 141 -5.27 9.70 -5.11
C PHE A 141 -5.95 9.43 -3.76
N VAL A 142 -6.55 8.25 -3.61
CA VAL A 142 -7.36 7.92 -2.43
C VAL A 142 -6.50 7.69 -1.20
N ILE A 143 -5.38 6.97 -1.32
CA ILE A 143 -4.52 6.64 -0.17
C ILE A 143 -3.97 7.91 0.50
N PRO A 144 -3.44 8.93 -0.21
CA PRO A 144 -3.01 10.17 0.43
C PRO A 144 -4.14 10.94 1.12
N ILE A 145 -5.31 11.07 0.49
CA ILE A 145 -6.47 11.76 1.08
C ILE A 145 -6.92 11.04 2.36
N LEU A 146 -6.98 9.71 2.30
CA LEU A 146 -7.36 8.86 3.43
C LEU A 146 -6.34 8.97 4.57
N THR A 147 -5.05 8.94 4.23
CA THR A 147 -3.96 9.13 5.19
C THR A 147 -4.05 10.49 5.88
N LEU A 148 -4.25 11.57 5.13
CA LEU A 148 -4.39 12.91 5.69
C LEU A 148 -5.61 13.00 6.61
N SER A 149 -6.72 12.37 6.23
CA SER A 149 -7.94 12.33 7.05
C SER A 149 -7.72 11.56 8.36
N ILE A 150 -7.05 10.39 8.29
CA ILE A 150 -6.64 9.60 9.46
C ILE A 150 -5.69 10.39 10.36
N MET A 151 -4.77 11.16 9.76
CA MET A 151 -3.81 11.97 10.50
C MET A 151 -4.46 13.19 11.16
N TYR A 152 -5.39 13.84 10.47
CA TYR A 152 -6.21 14.89 11.03
C TYR A 152 -6.96 14.40 12.27
N LEU A 153 -7.64 13.25 12.18
CA LEU A 153 -8.32 12.61 13.32
C LEU A 153 -7.35 12.30 14.47
N ALA A 154 -6.15 11.81 14.15
CA ALA A 154 -5.15 11.44 15.16
C ALA A 154 -4.54 12.65 15.90
N VAL A 155 -4.33 13.77 15.20
CA VAL A 155 -3.72 14.98 15.77
C VAL A 155 -4.78 15.86 16.43
N GLY A 156 -5.88 16.12 15.72
CA GLY A 156 -6.96 16.99 16.21
C GLY A 156 -7.76 16.37 17.35
N LYS A 157 -7.86 15.03 17.40
CA LYS A 157 -8.72 14.28 18.35
C LYS A 157 -10.17 14.78 18.37
N GLN A 158 -10.60 15.42 17.29
CA GLN A 158 -11.95 15.88 17.04
C GLN A 158 -12.58 14.94 16.01
N ALA A 159 -13.85 14.64 16.18
CA ALA A 159 -14.59 13.90 15.18
C ALA A 159 -14.76 14.76 13.92
N LEU A 160 -14.81 14.12 12.75
CA LEU A 160 -15.11 14.78 11.47
C LEU A 160 -16.55 15.31 11.42
N PHE A 161 -17.44 14.68 12.19
CA PHE A 161 -18.87 14.97 12.31
C PHE A 161 -19.27 14.76 13.77
#